data_AF-A0A7U9XG48-F1
#
_entry.id   AF-A0A7U9XG48-F1
#
_cell.length_a   1.000
_cell.length_b   1.000
_cell.length_c   1.000
_cell.angle_alpha   90.00
_cell.angle_beta   90.00
_cell.angle_gamma   90.00
#
_symmetry.space_group_name_H-M   'P 1'
#
loop_
_entity.id
_entity.type
_entity.pdbx_description
1 polymer ?
#
loop_
_entity_poly.entity_id
_entity_poly.type
_entity_poly.pdbx_seq_one_letter_code
_entity_poly.pdbx_strand_id
1 'polypeptide(L)'
;MKKTRNSLQVWQIAKVNLRHNFLPLLLLSGVVLLVAAVLFGTVGLDPVAAAAPLELLVSTIGIILLVPVFEPEQNHGIEDIVAAKYVDCIYVYIIRAMYSVIGLALLILLFCGYLLAGGCEISFALIFGTLADGMFLGSIGLLAAAVAGNLPAAFMAPVLYYGLNFTVRNKLGVFNLFSMMGGDYGPNIWLFLVSIGMLAAAVGVKRGLMKYR
;
A
#
# COMPACT_ATOMS: atom_id res chain seq x y z
N MET A 1 -20.09 28.39 9.26
CA MET A 1 -18.75 28.82 8.74
C MET A 1 -17.54 28.12 9.36
N LYS A 2 -17.58 27.54 10.59
CA LYS A 2 -16.41 26.82 11.17
C LYS A 2 -16.01 25.54 10.41
N LYS A 3 -16.96 24.74 9.92
CA LYS A 3 -16.71 23.46 9.22
C LYS A 3 -15.91 23.62 7.91
N THR A 4 -16.17 24.70 7.16
CA THR A 4 -15.51 24.99 5.88
C THR A 4 -14.05 25.39 6.05
N ARG A 5 -13.71 26.11 7.14
CA ARG A 5 -12.33 26.54 7.43
C ARG A 5 -11.43 25.36 7.82
N ASN A 6 -11.96 24.41 8.59
CA ASN A 6 -11.24 23.20 8.98
C ASN A 6 -10.99 22.27 7.77
N SER A 7 -11.97 22.13 6.87
CA SER A 7 -11.82 21.34 5.64
C SER A 7 -10.72 21.88 4.72
N LEU A 8 -10.59 23.21 4.60
CA LEU A 8 -9.54 23.84 3.78
C LEU A 8 -8.15 23.64 4.39
N GLN A 9 -8.04 23.65 5.72
CA GLN A 9 -6.78 23.41 6.42
C GLN A 9 -6.32 21.95 6.30
N VAL A 10 -7.24 20.98 6.42
CA VAL A 10 -6.96 19.55 6.17
C VAL A 10 -6.40 19.35 4.76
N TRP A 11 -7.03 20.00 3.77
CA TRP A 11 -6.62 19.86 2.38
C TRP A 11 -5.25 20.49 2.10
N GLN A 12 -4.93 21.63 2.71
CA GLN A 12 -3.60 22.23 2.60
C GLN A 12 -2.51 21.36 3.23
N ILE A 13 -2.76 20.78 4.41
CA ILE A 13 -1.82 19.85 5.06
C ILE A 13 -1.63 18.59 4.22
N ALA A 14 -2.72 18.02 3.71
CA ALA A 14 -2.65 16.86 2.82
C ALA A 14 -1.88 17.18 1.52
N LYS A 15 -2.08 18.37 0.93
CA LYS A 15 -1.37 18.79 -0.29
C LYS A 15 0.12 18.97 -0.08
N VAL A 16 0.52 19.57 1.06
CA VAL A 16 1.94 19.72 1.41
C VAL A 16 2.57 18.35 1.67
N ASN A 17 1.88 17.48 2.41
CA ASN A 17 2.34 16.11 2.65
C ASN A 17 2.45 15.28 1.36
N LEU A 18 1.50 15.44 0.44
CA LEU A 18 1.52 14.78 -0.87
C LEU A 18 2.78 15.17 -1.66
N ARG A 19 3.18 16.45 -1.61
CA ARG A 19 4.34 16.92 -2.38
C ARG A 19 5.67 16.53 -1.73
N HIS A 20 5.77 16.55 -0.40
CA HIS A 20 7.03 16.30 0.31
C HIS A 20 7.26 14.84 0.70
N ASN A 21 6.23 14.13 1.20
CA ASN A 21 6.39 12.75 1.67
C ASN A 21 6.00 11.73 0.60
N PHE A 22 4.87 11.95 -0.08
CA PHE A 22 4.36 10.98 -1.03
C PHE A 22 5.10 10.96 -2.37
N LEU A 23 5.54 12.13 -2.86
CA LEU A 23 6.26 12.24 -4.13
C LEU A 23 7.59 11.45 -4.17
N PRO A 24 8.48 11.49 -3.15
CA PRO A 24 9.66 10.64 -3.15
C PRO A 24 9.33 9.14 -3.05
N LEU A 25 8.29 8.76 -2.30
CA LEU A 25 7.81 7.38 -2.23
C LEU A 25 7.26 6.87 -3.58
N LEU A 26 6.55 7.74 -4.30
CA LEU A 26 6.06 7.47 -5.64
C LEU A 26 7.21 7.31 -6.63
N LEU A 27 8.24 8.16 -6.55
CA LEU A 27 9.46 8.04 -7.36
C LEU A 27 10.20 6.74 -7.07
N LEU A 28 10.37 6.38 -5.79
CA LEU A 28 10.99 5.12 -5.38
C LEU A 28 10.22 3.92 -5.95
N SER A 29 8.89 3.98 -5.91
CA SER A 29 8.02 2.94 -6.47
C SER A 29 8.14 2.86 -8.00
N GLY A 30 8.33 3.99 -8.68
CA GLY A 30 8.66 4.02 -10.10
C GLY A 30 9.99 3.32 -10.42
N VAL A 31 11.01 3.48 -9.57
CA VAL A 31 12.28 2.75 -9.71
C VAL A 31 12.06 1.23 -9.58
N VAL A 32 11.23 0.79 -8.63
CA VAL A 32 10.87 -0.63 -8.49
C VAL A 32 10.20 -1.18 -9.75
N LEU A 33 9.31 -0.41 -10.40
CA LEU A 33 8.71 -0.81 -11.68
C LEU A 33 9.74 -0.95 -12.80
N LEU A 34 10.72 -0.03 -12.88
CA LEU A 34 11.79 -0.13 -13.87
C LEU A 34 12.66 -1.37 -13.64
N VAL A 35 12.99 -1.65 -12.37
CA VAL A 35 13.71 -2.87 -12.00
C VAL A 35 12.89 -4.11 -12.39
N ALA A 36 11.57 -4.11 -12.15
CA ALA A 36 10.71 -5.22 -12.54
C ALA A 36 10.68 -5.44 -14.06
N ALA A 37 10.59 -4.37 -14.85
CA ALA A 37 10.64 -4.43 -16.31
C ALA A 37 11.98 -5.00 -16.82
N VAL A 38 13.09 -4.61 -16.21
CA VAL A 38 14.44 -5.05 -16.61
C VAL A 38 14.70 -6.51 -16.24
N LEU A 39 14.24 -6.96 -15.06
CA LEU A 39 14.53 -8.30 -14.55
C LEU A 39 13.73 -9.41 -15.24
N PHE A 40 12.47 -9.17 -15.57
CA PHE A 40 11.57 -10.25 -16.05
C PHE A 40 11.43 -10.31 -17.57
N GLY A 41 11.89 -9.30 -18.30
CA GLY A 41 11.64 -9.18 -19.75
C GLY A 41 10.16 -8.89 -20.03
N THR A 42 9.88 -8.12 -21.08
CA THR A 42 8.55 -7.47 -21.25
C THR A 42 7.88 -7.79 -22.57
N VAL A 43 8.37 -8.80 -23.30
CA VAL A 43 7.92 -9.11 -24.66
C VAL A 43 7.22 -10.46 -24.69
N GLY A 44 5.94 -10.47 -25.05
CA GLY A 44 5.17 -11.68 -25.37
C GLY A 44 5.05 -12.69 -24.23
N LEU A 45 4.90 -12.24 -22.98
CA LEU A 45 4.69 -13.13 -21.84
C LEU A 45 3.24 -13.65 -21.82
N ASP A 46 3.10 -14.94 -21.53
CA ASP A 46 1.82 -15.54 -21.17
C ASP A 46 1.26 -14.92 -19.88
N PRO A 47 -0.07 -14.93 -19.67
CA PRO A 47 -0.69 -14.36 -18.46
C PRO A 47 -0.11 -14.88 -17.14
N VAL A 48 0.31 -16.14 -17.10
CA VAL A 48 0.93 -16.76 -15.91
C VAL A 48 2.38 -16.28 -15.72
N ALA A 49 3.11 -16.08 -16.81
CA ALA A 49 4.46 -15.53 -16.76
C ALA A 49 4.45 -14.03 -16.40
N ALA A 50 3.44 -13.29 -16.87
CA ALA A 50 3.20 -11.90 -16.51
C ALA A 50 2.82 -11.72 -15.03
N ALA A 51 2.30 -12.75 -14.36
CA ALA A 51 2.01 -12.71 -12.93
C ALA A 51 3.27 -12.61 -12.06
N ALA A 52 4.39 -13.18 -12.49
CA ALA A 52 5.62 -13.19 -11.70
C ALA A 52 6.17 -11.78 -11.36
N PRO A 53 6.43 -10.87 -12.32
CA PRO A 53 6.89 -9.51 -11.99
C PRO A 53 5.87 -8.75 -11.15
N LEU A 54 4.58 -9.02 -11.39
CA LEU A 54 3.45 -8.38 -10.75
C LEU A 54 3.34 -8.77 -9.26
N GLU A 55 3.34 -10.06 -8.95
CA GLU A 55 3.23 -10.56 -7.58
C GLU A 55 4.54 -10.38 -6.79
N LEU A 56 5.71 -10.49 -7.42
CA LEU A 56 7.00 -10.45 -6.71
C LEU A 56 7.53 -9.02 -6.49
N LEU A 57 7.35 -8.12 -7.45
CA LEU A 57 7.92 -6.77 -7.36
C LEU A 57 6.84 -5.70 -7.25
N VAL A 58 5.81 -5.75 -8.10
CA VAL A 58 4.77 -4.72 -8.08
C VAL A 58 3.95 -4.78 -6.78
N SER A 59 3.73 -5.94 -6.18
CA SER A 59 3.05 -6.05 -4.87
C SER A 59 3.81 -5.32 -3.74
N THR A 60 5.15 -5.30 -3.78
CA THR A 60 5.98 -4.66 -2.74
C THR A 60 5.88 -3.14 -2.74
N ILE A 61 5.41 -2.55 -3.85
CA ILE A 61 5.06 -1.13 -3.92
C ILE A 61 3.97 -0.76 -2.90
N GLY A 62 3.08 -1.71 -2.59
CA GLY A 62 2.10 -1.53 -1.52
C GLY A 62 2.73 -1.26 -0.16
N ILE A 63 3.85 -1.90 0.16
CA ILE A 63 4.63 -1.65 1.37
C ILE A 63 5.18 -0.22 1.35
N ILE A 64 5.76 0.20 0.22
CA ILE A 64 6.39 1.51 0.09
C ILE A 64 5.37 2.65 0.26
N LEU A 65 4.18 2.56 -0.36
CA LEU A 65 3.21 3.66 -0.31
C LEU A 65 2.32 3.68 0.94
N LEU A 66 1.96 2.51 1.50
CA LEU A 66 0.97 2.46 2.59
C LEU A 66 1.60 2.48 3.98
N VAL A 67 2.78 1.91 4.20
CA VAL A 67 3.42 1.88 5.53
C VAL A 67 3.74 3.27 6.11
N PRO A 68 4.33 4.21 5.35
CA PRO A 68 4.69 5.54 5.86
C PRO A 68 3.51 6.53 5.98
N VAL A 69 2.26 6.07 5.84
CA VAL A 69 1.07 6.96 5.93
C VAL A 69 0.98 7.70 7.28
N PHE A 70 1.46 7.08 8.37
CA PHE A 70 1.50 7.66 9.72
C PHE A 70 2.82 8.35 10.08
N GLU A 71 3.83 8.34 9.19
CA GLU A 71 5.17 8.87 9.47
C GLU A 71 5.19 10.35 9.91
N PRO A 72 4.42 11.27 9.30
CA PRO A 72 4.46 12.68 9.68
C PRO A 72 4.01 12.96 11.12
N GLU A 73 3.11 12.13 11.67
CA GLU A 73 2.64 12.24 13.05
C GLU A 73 3.43 11.34 14.03
N GLN A 74 4.38 10.51 13.56
CA GLN A 74 5.29 9.76 14.44
C GLN A 74 6.45 10.63 14.99
N ASN A 75 6.65 11.83 14.45
CA ASN A 75 7.61 12.79 14.97
C ASN A 75 6.96 13.66 16.06
N HIS A 76 7.43 13.53 17.31
CA HIS A 76 6.84 14.18 18.49
C HIS A 76 6.72 15.70 18.33
N GLY A 77 7.65 16.37 17.62
CA GLY A 77 7.60 17.81 17.41
C GLY A 77 6.51 18.28 16.43
N ILE A 78 6.00 17.40 15.56
CA ILE A 78 4.92 17.69 14.60
C ILE A 78 3.58 17.24 15.19
N GLU A 79 3.55 16.13 15.95
CA GLU A 79 2.36 15.63 16.64
C GLU A 79 1.76 16.69 17.56
N ASP A 80 2.57 17.37 18.38
CA ASP A 80 2.12 18.42 19.29
C ASP A 80 1.54 19.64 18.56
N ILE A 81 2.09 19.99 17.39
CA ILE A 81 1.61 21.12 16.57
C ILE A 81 0.30 20.78 15.87
N VAL A 82 0.13 19.52 15.45
CA VAL A 82 -1.10 19.03 14.80
C VAL A 82 -2.21 18.79 15.82
N ALA A 83 -1.90 18.23 17.00
CA ALA A 83 -2.83 18.07 18.11
C ALA A 83 -3.29 19.41 18.69
N ALA A 84 -2.42 20.43 18.71
CA ALA A 84 -2.79 21.80 19.08
C ALA A 84 -3.74 22.45 18.06
N LYS A 85 -3.81 21.95 16.83
CA LYS A 85 -4.74 22.42 15.80
C LYS A 85 -6.03 21.60 15.87
N TYR A 86 -7.15 22.28 16.09
CA TYR A 86 -8.52 21.76 16.26
C TYR A 86 -9.09 20.99 15.02
N VAL A 87 -8.37 19.99 14.52
CA VAL A 87 -8.68 19.21 13.33
C VAL A 87 -8.62 17.72 13.70
N ASP A 88 -9.71 16.99 13.45
CA ASP A 88 -9.74 15.53 13.60
C ASP A 88 -8.65 14.90 12.70
N CYS A 89 -7.54 14.47 13.29
CA CYS A 89 -6.40 13.84 12.59
C CYS A 89 -6.82 12.59 11.79
N ILE A 90 -7.96 11.99 12.14
CA ILE A 90 -8.56 10.84 11.45
C ILE A 90 -8.84 11.15 9.98
N TYR A 91 -9.34 12.35 9.65
CA TYR A 91 -9.63 12.70 8.25
C TYR A 91 -8.35 12.80 7.42
N VAL A 92 -7.27 13.27 8.04
CA VAL A 92 -5.95 13.30 7.39
C VAL A 92 -5.51 11.86 7.10
N TYR A 93 -5.55 10.96 8.08
CA TYR A 93 -5.20 9.55 7.88
C TYR A 93 -6.00 8.85 6.77
N ILE A 94 -7.31 9.07 6.71
CA ILE A 94 -8.18 8.48 5.68
C ILE A 94 -7.82 9.03 4.29
N ILE A 95 -7.67 10.35 4.16
CA ILE A 95 -7.26 10.98 2.89
C ILE A 95 -5.91 10.43 2.44
N ARG A 96 -4.98 10.22 3.38
CA ARG A 96 -3.65 9.67 3.09
C ARG A 96 -3.68 8.22 2.64
N ALA A 97 -4.40 7.37 3.34
CA ALA A 97 -4.60 5.99 2.93
C ALA A 97 -5.26 5.93 1.53
N MET A 98 -6.26 6.78 1.27
CA MET A 98 -6.92 6.85 -0.03
C MET A 98 -5.98 7.21 -1.17
N TYR A 99 -5.19 8.29 -1.07
CA TYR A 99 -4.29 8.65 -2.16
C TYR A 99 -3.17 7.60 -2.34
N SER A 100 -2.75 6.91 -1.28
CA SER A 100 -1.75 5.83 -1.39
C SER A 100 -2.30 4.61 -2.12
N VAL A 101 -3.55 4.22 -1.84
CA VAL A 101 -4.23 3.13 -2.58
C VAL A 101 -4.47 3.53 -4.04
N ILE A 102 -4.88 4.77 -4.31
CA ILE A 102 -5.03 5.28 -5.68
C ILE A 102 -3.68 5.30 -6.40
N GLY A 103 -2.60 5.73 -5.74
CA GLY A 103 -1.25 5.73 -6.31
C GLY A 103 -0.76 4.32 -6.64
N LEU A 104 -1.01 3.35 -5.75
CA LEU A 104 -0.73 1.93 -6.00
C LEU A 104 -1.49 1.43 -7.23
N ALA A 105 -2.79 1.68 -7.31
CA ALA A 105 -3.61 1.26 -8.45
C ALA A 105 -3.14 1.88 -9.78
N LEU A 106 -2.78 3.17 -9.78
CA LEU A 106 -2.25 3.84 -10.96
C LEU A 106 -0.90 3.27 -11.42
N LEU A 107 -0.01 2.94 -10.49
CA LEU A 107 1.29 2.32 -10.79
C LEU A 107 1.11 0.90 -11.36
N ILE A 108 0.19 0.11 -10.81
CA ILE A 108 -0.16 -1.21 -11.35
C ILE A 108 -0.72 -1.07 -12.77
N LEU A 109 -1.66 -0.16 -12.99
CA LEU A 109 -2.24 0.09 -14.31
C LEU A 109 -1.21 0.57 -15.33
N LEU A 110 -0.28 1.44 -14.91
CA LEU A 110 0.81 1.91 -15.75
C LEU A 110 1.72 0.75 -16.18
N PHE A 111 2.09 -0.13 -15.25
CA PHE A 111 2.92 -1.29 -15.54
C PHE A 111 2.20 -2.32 -16.43
N CYS A 112 0.90 -2.53 -16.19
CA CYS A 112 0.07 -3.36 -17.05
C CYS A 112 -0.04 -2.77 -18.46
N GLY A 113 -0.26 -1.45 -18.60
CA GLY A 113 -0.28 -0.79 -19.90
C GLY A 113 1.03 -0.95 -20.66
N TYR A 114 2.16 -0.92 -19.95
CA TYR A 114 3.47 -1.19 -20.52
C TYR A 114 3.63 -2.65 -20.99
N LEU A 115 3.18 -3.63 -20.20
CA LEU A 115 3.18 -5.04 -20.60
C LEU A 115 2.26 -5.32 -21.80
N LEU A 116 1.12 -4.63 -21.87
CA LEU A 116 0.16 -4.76 -22.98
C LEU A 116 0.75 -4.18 -24.28
N ALA A 117 1.50 -3.08 -24.20
CA ALA A 117 2.28 -2.55 -25.32
C ALA A 117 3.41 -3.50 -25.76
N GLY A 118 3.93 -4.32 -24.85
CA GLY A 118 4.87 -5.41 -25.12
C GLY A 118 4.24 -6.69 -25.70
N GLY A 119 2.93 -6.67 -25.98
CA GLY A 119 2.20 -7.79 -26.56
C GLY A 119 1.82 -8.90 -25.57
N CYS A 120 1.84 -8.63 -24.26
CA CYS A 120 1.38 -9.60 -23.25
C CYS A 120 -0.14 -9.60 -23.12
N GLU A 121 -0.72 -10.77 -22.89
CA GLU A 121 -2.14 -10.91 -22.57
C GLU A 121 -2.38 -10.62 -21.08
N ILE A 122 -3.10 -9.54 -20.78
CA ILE A 122 -3.41 -9.13 -19.41
C ILE A 122 -4.88 -9.33 -19.12
N SER A 123 -5.16 -10.13 -18.09
CA SER A 123 -6.51 -10.34 -17.57
C SER A 123 -6.85 -9.34 -16.46
N PHE A 124 -8.12 -8.94 -16.37
CA PHE A 124 -8.62 -8.11 -15.26
C PHE A 124 -8.37 -8.77 -13.89
N ALA A 125 -8.38 -10.11 -13.83
CA ALA A 125 -8.10 -10.86 -12.60
C ALA A 125 -6.66 -10.62 -12.10
N LEU A 126 -5.71 -10.40 -13.02
CA LEU A 126 -4.30 -10.17 -12.71
C LEU A 126 -4.07 -8.78 -12.10
N ILE A 127 -4.74 -7.76 -12.66
CA ILE A 127 -4.73 -6.39 -12.14
C ILE A 127 -5.37 -6.36 -10.75
N PHE A 128 -6.51 -7.02 -10.58
CA PHE A 128 -7.20 -7.05 -9.30
C PHE A 128 -6.41 -7.81 -8.24
N GLY A 129 -5.83 -8.95 -8.60
CA GLY A 129 -5.03 -9.74 -7.68
C GLY A 129 -3.79 -9.00 -7.20
N THR A 130 -3.05 -8.35 -8.09
CA THR A 130 -1.87 -7.57 -7.68
C THR A 130 -2.21 -6.39 -6.78
N LEU A 131 -3.35 -5.76 -7.04
CA LEU A 131 -3.87 -4.72 -6.18
C LEU A 131 -4.22 -5.30 -4.80
N ALA A 132 -4.81 -6.49 -4.72
CA ALA A 132 -5.10 -7.17 -3.47
C ALA A 132 -3.81 -7.51 -2.68
N ASP A 133 -2.79 -8.06 -3.34
CA ASP A 133 -1.51 -8.42 -2.69
C ASP A 133 -0.79 -7.20 -2.15
N GLY A 134 -0.69 -6.15 -2.97
CA GLY A 134 -0.06 -4.89 -2.58
C GLY A 134 -0.83 -4.20 -1.45
N MET A 135 -2.17 -4.18 -1.51
CA MET A 135 -2.98 -3.63 -0.42
C MET A 135 -2.84 -4.45 0.85
N PHE A 136 -2.78 -5.77 0.76
CA PHE A 136 -2.63 -6.65 1.92
C PHE A 136 -1.28 -6.41 2.62
N LEU A 137 -0.16 -6.47 1.90
CA LEU A 137 1.17 -6.15 2.44
C LEU A 137 1.23 -4.74 3.02
N GLY A 138 0.71 -3.75 2.28
CA GLY A 138 0.66 -2.36 2.74
C GLY A 138 -0.17 -2.20 4.02
N SER A 139 -1.29 -2.90 4.14
CA SER A 139 -2.18 -2.85 5.31
C SER A 139 -1.58 -3.51 6.55
N ILE A 140 -0.81 -4.59 6.39
CA ILE A 140 -0.03 -5.21 7.50
C ILE A 140 0.93 -4.19 8.08
N GLY A 141 1.73 -3.55 7.24
CA GLY A 141 2.71 -2.58 7.72
C GLY A 141 2.05 -1.30 8.24
N LEU A 142 0.91 -0.86 7.68
CA LEU A 142 0.14 0.25 8.24
C LEU A 142 -0.39 -0.06 9.65
N LEU A 143 -0.94 -1.26 9.86
CA LEU A 143 -1.41 -1.70 11.18
C LEU A 143 -0.23 -1.80 12.17
N ALA A 144 0.91 -2.31 11.72
CA ALA A 144 2.14 -2.34 12.51
C ALA A 144 2.61 -0.91 12.87
N ALA A 145 2.54 0.05 11.95
CA ALA A 145 2.82 1.47 12.23
C ALA A 145 1.85 2.08 13.25
N ALA A 146 0.57 1.67 13.22
CA ALA A 146 -0.43 2.11 14.19
C ALA A 146 -0.11 1.63 15.61
N VAL A 147 0.33 0.38 15.75
CA VAL A 147 0.59 -0.27 17.04
C VAL A 147 1.98 0.05 17.58
N ALA A 148 3.02 -0.08 16.76
CA ALA A 148 4.42 0.07 17.18
C ALA A 148 4.83 1.54 17.38
N GLY A 149 4.15 2.47 16.71
CA GLY A 149 4.45 3.90 16.82
C GLY A 149 5.81 4.30 16.23
N ASN A 150 6.53 3.39 15.58
CA ASN A 150 7.80 3.65 14.90
C ASN A 150 7.74 3.15 13.44
N LEU A 151 8.46 3.83 12.56
CA LEU A 151 8.49 3.50 11.14
C LEU A 151 9.30 2.22 10.83
N PRO A 152 10.49 1.99 11.44
CA PRO A 152 11.27 0.80 11.12
C PRO A 152 10.56 -0.52 11.43
N ALA A 153 9.92 -0.67 12.61
CA ALA A 153 9.24 -1.91 12.94
C ALA A 153 7.98 -2.12 12.07
N ALA A 154 7.36 -1.03 11.61
CA ALA A 154 6.25 -1.09 10.68
C ALA A 154 6.62 -1.67 9.32
N PHE A 155 7.83 -1.37 8.81
CA PHE A 155 8.34 -1.97 7.58
C PHE A 155 8.76 -3.43 7.76
N MET A 156 9.21 -3.82 8.95
CA MET A 156 9.62 -5.20 9.22
C MET A 156 8.45 -6.18 9.11
N ALA A 157 7.27 -5.82 9.61
CA ALA A 157 6.10 -6.71 9.60
C ALA A 157 5.71 -7.25 8.20
N PRO A 158 5.49 -6.42 7.18
CA PRO A 158 5.15 -6.90 5.84
C PRO A 158 6.34 -7.55 5.13
N VAL A 159 7.59 -7.14 5.40
CA VAL A 159 8.79 -7.80 4.85
C VAL A 159 8.94 -9.22 5.40
N LEU A 160 8.70 -9.43 6.69
CA LEU A 160 8.69 -10.76 7.30
C LEU A 160 7.58 -11.63 6.68
N TYR A 161 6.38 -11.07 6.51
CA TYR A 161 5.28 -11.78 5.86
C TYR A 161 5.63 -12.17 4.42
N TYR A 162 6.18 -11.23 3.65
CA TYR A 162 6.64 -11.46 2.29
C TYR A 162 7.70 -12.59 2.22
N GLY A 163 8.68 -12.57 3.12
CA GLY A 163 9.70 -13.64 3.24
C GLY A 163 9.11 -15.01 3.60
N LEU A 164 8.10 -15.06 4.48
CA LEU A 164 7.41 -16.30 4.84
C LEU A 164 6.63 -16.91 3.66
N ASN A 165 6.13 -16.08 2.72
CA ASN A 165 5.43 -16.59 1.54
C ASN A 165 6.35 -17.40 0.62
N PHE A 166 7.65 -17.15 0.60
CA PHE A 166 8.60 -17.98 -0.15
C PHE A 166 8.81 -19.36 0.46
N THR A 167 8.80 -19.47 1.79
CA THR A 167 9.13 -20.72 2.50
C THR A 167 7.91 -21.59 2.79
N VAL A 168 6.74 -20.97 2.98
CA VAL A 168 5.53 -21.66 3.47
C VAL A 168 4.38 -21.62 2.43
N ARG A 169 4.66 -21.29 1.16
CA ARG A 169 3.66 -21.11 0.08
C ARG A 169 2.55 -22.17 0.09
N ASN A 170 2.93 -23.44 0.20
CA ASN A 170 2.01 -24.59 0.14
C ASN A 170 1.14 -24.79 1.38
N LYS A 171 1.37 -24.06 2.48
CA LYS A 171 0.55 -24.14 3.72
C LYS A 171 -0.24 -22.86 4.03
N LEU A 172 -0.05 -21.78 3.28
CA LEU A 172 -0.74 -20.50 3.48
C LEU A 172 -2.19 -20.51 2.96
N GLY A 173 -2.51 -21.41 2.02
CA GLY A 173 -3.86 -21.55 1.47
C GLY A 173 -4.41 -20.23 0.94
N VAL A 174 -5.46 -19.72 1.58
CA VAL A 174 -6.19 -18.49 1.20
C VAL A 174 -5.36 -17.20 1.42
N PHE A 175 -4.28 -17.27 2.20
CA PHE A 175 -3.39 -16.12 2.48
C PHE A 175 -2.11 -16.11 1.65
N ASN A 176 -2.06 -16.92 0.59
CA ASN A 176 -0.90 -17.00 -0.29
C ASN A 176 -0.84 -15.79 -1.22
N LEU A 177 0.21 -14.98 -1.08
CA LEU A 177 0.47 -13.79 -1.91
C LEU A 177 0.87 -14.10 -3.35
N PHE A 178 1.31 -15.33 -3.60
CA PHE A 178 1.87 -15.77 -4.87
C PHE A 178 0.93 -16.76 -5.54
N SER A 179 -0.37 -16.51 -5.49
CA SER A 179 -1.39 -17.45 -5.95
C SER A 179 -1.58 -17.41 -7.47
N MET A 180 -1.41 -16.24 -8.10
CA MET A 180 -1.56 -16.02 -9.54
C MET A 180 -0.42 -16.62 -10.35
N MET A 181 0.81 -16.69 -9.82
CA MET A 181 1.88 -17.49 -10.42
C MET A 181 1.54 -18.99 -10.51
N GLY A 182 0.55 -19.46 -9.73
CA GLY A 182 0.00 -20.82 -9.82
C GLY A 182 -1.26 -20.95 -10.68
N GLY A 183 -1.76 -19.84 -11.24
CA GLY A 183 -3.01 -19.79 -12.01
C GLY A 183 -4.29 -19.76 -11.16
N ASP A 184 -4.19 -19.69 -9.83
CA ASP A 184 -5.34 -19.58 -8.92
C ASP A 184 -5.57 -18.12 -8.51
N TYR A 185 -6.79 -17.62 -8.68
CA TYR A 185 -7.19 -16.25 -8.36
C TYR A 185 -8.17 -16.18 -7.18
N GLY A 186 -8.60 -17.33 -6.62
CA GLY A 186 -9.53 -17.39 -5.50
C GLY A 186 -9.03 -16.67 -4.23
N PRO A 187 -7.76 -16.87 -3.80
CA PRO A 187 -7.20 -16.22 -2.60
C PRO A 187 -7.21 -14.69 -2.63
N ASN A 188 -7.13 -14.09 -3.81
CA ASN A 188 -7.00 -12.64 -3.99
C ASN A 188 -8.19 -11.84 -3.45
N ILE A 189 -9.40 -12.38 -3.59
CA ILE A 189 -10.61 -11.74 -3.06
C ILE A 189 -10.55 -11.68 -1.53
N TRP A 190 -10.04 -12.75 -0.91
CA TRP A 190 -9.90 -12.82 0.54
C TRP A 190 -8.82 -11.86 1.05
N LEU A 191 -7.66 -11.83 0.38
CA LEU A 191 -6.58 -10.88 0.67
C LEU A 191 -7.08 -9.43 0.59
N PHE A 192 -7.88 -9.11 -0.42
CA PHE A 192 -8.50 -7.79 -0.56
C PHE A 192 -9.45 -7.47 0.60
N LEU A 193 -10.35 -8.37 0.96
CA LEU A 193 -11.29 -8.17 2.07
C LEU A 193 -10.56 -7.97 3.41
N VAL A 194 -9.53 -8.79 3.67
CA VAL A 194 -8.73 -8.68 4.89
C VAL A 194 -7.96 -7.36 4.91
N SER A 195 -7.42 -6.92 3.77
CA SER A 195 -6.71 -5.64 3.68
C SER A 195 -7.59 -4.44 4.08
N ILE A 196 -8.86 -4.42 3.67
CA ILE A 196 -9.83 -3.38 4.06
C ILE A 196 -10.07 -3.43 5.57
N GLY A 197 -10.24 -4.63 6.14
CA GLY A 197 -10.39 -4.81 7.58
C GLY A 197 -9.18 -4.28 8.36
N MET A 198 -7.96 -4.56 7.89
CA MET A 198 -6.72 -4.10 8.51
C MET A 198 -6.54 -2.59 8.40
N LEU A 199 -6.88 -1.98 7.26
CA LEU A 199 -6.88 -0.52 7.10
C LEU A 199 -7.84 0.15 8.09
N ALA A 200 -9.06 -0.39 8.23
CA ALA A 200 -10.04 0.11 9.19
C ALA A 200 -9.56 -0.05 10.64
N ALA A 201 -8.97 -1.20 10.97
CA ALA A 201 -8.38 -1.46 12.28
C ALA A 201 -7.23 -0.50 12.60
N ALA A 202 -6.33 -0.23 11.65
CA ALA A 202 -5.21 0.70 11.84
C ALA A 202 -5.70 2.12 12.17
N VAL A 203 -6.72 2.61 11.46
CA VAL A 203 -7.36 3.90 11.75
C VAL A 203 -8.06 3.87 13.12
N GLY A 204 -8.72 2.76 13.47
CA GLY A 204 -9.37 2.56 14.77
C GLY A 204 -8.39 2.58 15.94
N VAL A 205 -7.23 1.92 15.82
CA VAL A 205 -6.17 1.89 16.83
C VAL A 205 -5.63 3.30 17.06
N LYS A 206 -5.32 4.06 16.00
CA LYS A 206 -4.89 5.46 16.12
C LYS A 206 -5.95 6.34 16.77
N ARG A 207 -7.24 6.15 16.44
CA ARG A 207 -8.35 6.85 17.11
C ARG A 207 -8.44 6.53 18.60
N GLY A 208 -8.22 5.27 18.98
CA GLY A 208 -8.20 4.83 20.38
C GLY A 208 -7.06 5.48 21.17
N LEU A 209 -5.84 5.44 20.61
CA LEU A 209 -4.65 6.03 21.23
C LEU A 209 -4.79 7.54 21.46
N MET A 210 -5.42 8.26 20.53
CA MET A 210 -5.67 9.71 20.67
C MET A 210 -6.72 10.06 21.74
N LYS A 211 -7.56 9.10 22.17
CA LYS A 211 -8.58 9.33 23.20
C LYS A 211 -8.04 9.17 24.62
N TYR A 212 -6.88 8.52 24.77
CA TYR A 212 -6.23 8.24 26.06
C TYR A 212 -5.00 9.13 26.33
N ARG A 213 -4.65 10.04 25.41
CA ARG A 213 -3.65 11.11 25.60
C ARG A 213 -4.36 12.43 25.87
#